data_AF-A0A835YKZ6-F1
#
_entry.id   AF-A0A835YKZ6-F1
#
_cell.length_a   1.000
_cell.length_b   1.000
_cell.length_c   1.000
_cell.angle_alpha   90.00
_cell.angle_beta   90.00
_cell.angle_gamma   90.00
#
_symmetry.space_group_name_H-M   'P 1'
#
loop_
_entity.id
_entity.type
_entity.pdbx_description
1 polymer ?
#
loop_
_entity_poly.entity_id
_entity_poly.type
_entity_poly.pdbx_seq_one_letter_code
_entity_poly.pdbx_strand_id
1 'polypeptide(L)' 'EQVAVDGCKCKKSKCLKMYCQCFAAQKMCSCFCSCRGCHNTAAFAEERAQVMESLLMRKPHAFDAK' A
#
# COMPACT_ATOMS: atom_id res chain seq x y z
N GLU A 1 -0.56 1.64 25.27
CA GLU A 1 -0.55 0.43 24.43
C GLU A 1 0.43 0.64 23.29
N GLN A 2 1.58 -0.04 23.30
CA GLN A 2 2.57 0.10 22.24
C GLN A 2 2.11 -0.74 21.04
N VAL A 3 1.43 -0.11 20.09
CA VAL A 3 1.09 -0.75 18.81
C VAL A 3 2.40 -1.04 18.09
N ALA A 4 2.79 -2.31 18.06
CA ALA A 4 3.82 -2.79 17.15
C ALA A 4 3.36 -2.42 15.74
N VAL A 5 4.06 -1.47 15.11
CA VAL A 5 3.83 -1.12 13.71
C VAL A 5 4.44 -2.23 12.86
N ASP A 6 3.72 -3.34 12.73
CA ASP A 6 4.09 -4.41 11.81
C ASP A 6 4.05 -3.84 10.37
N GLY A 7 5.23 -3.60 9.82
CA GLY A 7 5.38 -3.19 8.44
C GLY A 7 5.23 -4.37 7.48
N CYS A 8 4.90 -4.10 6.22
CA CYS A 8 4.72 -5.16 5.24
C CYS A 8 6.06 -5.82 4.82
N LYS A 9 5.99 -7.08 4.36
CA LYS A 9 7.13 -7.88 3.87
C LYS A 9 7.01 -8.25 2.40
N CYS A 10 6.36 -7.40 1.61
CA CYS A 10 6.03 -7.66 0.21
C CYS A 10 7.28 -7.85 -0.67
N LYS A 11 7.24 -8.82 -1.60
CA LYS A 11 8.38 -9.11 -2.50
C LYS A 11 8.12 -8.85 -3.99
N LYS A 12 6.84 -8.95 -4.42
CA LYS A 12 6.47 -8.93 -5.86
C LYS A 12 5.37 -7.91 -6.21
N SER A 13 4.74 -7.30 -5.21
CA SER A 13 3.62 -6.36 -5.44
C SER A 13 4.07 -4.92 -5.68
N LYS A 14 5.37 -4.62 -5.48
CA LYS A 14 5.88 -3.26 -5.32
C LYS A 14 5.11 -2.42 -4.29
N CYS A 15 4.38 -3.09 -3.39
CA CYS A 15 3.43 -2.48 -2.46
C CYS A 15 2.28 -1.70 -3.13
N LEU A 16 2.00 -1.90 -4.42
CA LEU A 16 0.89 -1.25 -5.15
C LEU A 16 -0.23 -2.23 -5.49
N LYS A 17 -0.46 -3.22 -4.63
CA LYS A 17 -1.55 -4.19 -4.76
C LYS A 17 -2.20 -4.38 -3.41
N MET A 18 -3.47 -4.77 -3.41
CA MET A 18 -4.24 -5.05 -2.18
C MET A 18 -3.63 -6.16 -1.31
N TYR A 19 -2.66 -6.94 -1.82
CA TYR A 19 -1.84 -7.87 -1.01
C TYR A 19 -0.93 -7.17 0.01
N CYS A 20 -0.66 -5.87 -0.15
CA CYS A 20 0.11 -5.09 0.80
C CYS A 20 -0.82 -4.44 1.82
N GLN A 21 -0.67 -4.77 3.11
CA GLN A 21 -1.49 -4.19 4.18
C GLN A 21 -1.36 -2.66 4.28
N CYS A 22 -0.18 -2.10 3.98
CA CYS A 22 0.01 -0.65 3.96
C CYS A 22 -0.86 -0.01 2.87
N PHE A 23 -0.80 -0.55 1.66
CA PHE A 23 -1.56 -0.05 0.52
C PHE A 23 -3.07 -0.24 0.69
N ALA A 24 -3.50 -1.40 1.18
CA ALA A 24 -4.91 -1.67 1.49
C ALA A 24 -5.46 -0.71 2.57
N ALA A 25 -4.62 -0.31 3.53
CA ALA A 25 -4.96 0.70 4.53
C ALA A 25 -4.75 2.15 4.05
N GLN A 26 -4.50 2.37 2.76
CA GLN A 26 -4.15 3.66 2.15
C GLN A 26 -2.94 4.37 2.77
N LYS A 27 -2.10 3.66 3.52
CA LYS A 27 -0.86 4.16 4.13
C LYS A 27 0.33 3.93 3.21
N MET A 28 1.29 4.84 3.23
CA MET A 28 2.58 4.63 2.58
C MET A 28 3.43 3.65 3.40
N CYS A 29 4.30 2.91 2.72
CA CYS A 29 5.32 2.14 3.41
C CYS A 29 6.33 3.08 4.06
N SER A 30 6.77 2.73 5.27
CA SER A 30 7.75 3.49 6.06
C SER A 30 8.97 2.61 6.38
N CYS A 31 9.92 3.14 7.18
CA CYS A 31 11.12 2.41 7.61
C CYS A 31 10.82 1.11 8.39
N PHE A 32 9.60 0.93 8.90
CA PHE A 32 9.16 -0.30 9.56
C PHE A 32 8.85 -1.44 8.56
N CYS A 33 8.75 -1.16 7.26
CA CYS A 33 8.47 -2.17 6.23
C CYS A 33 9.75 -2.86 5.75
N SER A 34 9.70 -4.18 5.60
CA SER A 34 10.79 -5.00 5.03
C SER A 34 10.50 -5.44 3.59
N CYS A 35 9.70 -4.68 2.86
CA CYS A 35 9.35 -4.95 1.47
C CYS A 35 10.50 -4.67 0.50
N ARG A 36 10.55 -5.39 -0.63
CA ARG A 36 11.55 -5.19 -1.69
C ARG A 36 10.93 -4.53 -2.91
N GLY A 37 11.63 -3.55 -3.50
CA GLY A 37 11.17 -2.80 -4.67
C GLY A 37 9.89 -2.00 -4.40
N CYS A 38 9.84 -1.28 -3.29
CA CYS A 38 8.63 -0.57 -2.84
C CYS A 38 8.35 0.67 -3.68
N HIS A 39 7.19 0.73 -4.31
CA HIS A 39 6.66 1.90 -5.01
C HIS A 39 5.48 2.53 -4.24
N ASN A 40 5.13 2.02 -3.05
CA ASN A 40 4.16 2.67 -2.16
C ASN A 40 4.86 3.71 -1.26
N THR A 41 5.50 4.70 -1.88
CA THR A 41 6.24 5.77 -1.20
C THR A 41 5.99 7.11 -1.91
N ALA A 42 6.37 8.22 -1.28
CA ALA A 42 6.20 9.55 -1.86
C ALA A 42 6.98 9.74 -3.18
N ALA A 43 8.10 9.04 -3.36
CA ALA A 43 8.89 9.08 -4.59
C ALA A 43 8.14 8.53 -5.82
N PHE A 44 7.13 7.68 -5.60
CA PHE A 44 6.29 7.07 -6.64
C PHE A 44 4.82 7.48 -6.47
N ALA A 45 4.57 8.72 -6.00
CA ALA A 45 3.23 9.20 -5.69
C ALA A 45 2.28 9.15 -6.90
N GLU A 46 2.78 9.46 -8.10
CA GLU A 46 2.00 9.40 -9.34
C GLU A 46 1.57 7.96 -9.69
N GLU A 47 2.52 7.01 -9.72
CA GLU A 47 2.22 5.59 -9.97
C GLU A 47 1.24 5.03 -8.92
N ARG A 48 1.43 5.42 -7.66
CA ARG A 48 0.52 5.05 -6.56
C ARG A 48 -0.89 5.59 -6.79
N ALA A 49 -1.03 6.86 -7.17
CA ALA A 49 -2.33 7.50 -7.40
C ALA A 49 -3.08 6.83 -8.57
N GLN A 50 -2.39 6.59 -9.69
CA GLN A 50 -2.97 5.90 -10.86
C GLN A 50 -3.52 4.52 -10.49
N VAL A 51 -2.76 3.74 -9.69
CA VAL A 51 -3.23 2.42 -9.25
C VAL A 51 -4.44 2.54 -8.32
N MET A 52 -4.43 3.48 -7.37
CA MET A 52 -5.57 3.72 -6.48
C MET A 52 -6.83 4.11 -7.25
N GLU A 53 -6.72 5.03 -8.20
CA GLU A 53 -7.82 5.45 -9.07
C GLU A 53 -8.37 4.27 -9.89
N SER A 54 -7.49 3.48 -10.51
CA SER A 54 -7.90 2.29 -11.28
C SER A 54 -8.63 1.24 -10.44
N LEU A 55 -8.28 1.12 -9.15
CA LEU A 55 -8.94 0.21 -8.23
C LEU A 55 -10.31 0.73 -7.82
N LEU A 56 -10.43 2.02 -7.50
CA LEU A 56 -11.70 2.67 -7.17
C LEU A 56 -12.68 2.64 -8.35
N MET A 57 -12.18 2.85 -9.58
CA MET A 57 -12.99 2.75 -10.80
C MET A 57 -13.59 1.34 -10.97
N ARG A 58 -12.82 0.29 -10.67
CA ARG A 58 -13.27 -1.11 -10.79
C ARG A 58 -14.10 -1.58 -9.60
N LYS A 59 -13.78 -1.07 -8.41
CA LYS A 59 -14.40 -1.42 -7.13
C LYS A 59 -14.49 -0.14 -6.28
N PRO A 60 -15.64 0.56 -6.26
CA PRO A 60 -15.76 1.84 -5.54
C PRO A 60 -15.50 1.71 -4.03
N HIS A 61 -15.70 0.53 -3.46
CA HIS A 61 -15.45 0.19 -2.06
C HIS A 61 -14.12 -0.57 -1.86
N ALA A 62 -13.14 -0.39 -2.75
CA ALA A 62 -11.87 -1.13 -2.69
C ALA A 62 -11.08 -0.91 -1.40
N PHE A 63 -11.22 0.27 -0.78
CA PHE A 63 -10.47 0.68 0.41
C PHE A 63 -11.33 0.84 1.67
N ASP A 64 -12.61 0.48 1.60
CA ASP A 64 -13.46 0.46 2.80
C ASP A 64 -12.92 -0.64 3.73
N ALA A 65 -12.32 -0.21 4.84
CA ALA A 65 -11.79 -1.09 5.86
C ALA A 65 -12.94 -1.96 6.41
N LYS A 66 -12.78 -3.29 6.35
CA LYS A 66 -13.71 -4.23 6.98
C LYS A 66 -13.68 -4.13 8.50
#